data_AF-X1GRA3-F1
#
_entry.id   AF-X1GRA3-F1
#
_cell.length_a   1.000
_cell.length_b   1.000
_cell.length_c   1.000
_cell.angle_alpha   90.00
_cell.angle_beta   90.00
_cell.angle_gamma   90.00
#
_symmetry.space_group_name_H-M   'P 1'
#
loop_
_entity.id
_entity.type
_entity.pdbx_description
1 polymer ?
#
loop_
_entity_poly.entity_id
_entity_poly.type
_entity_poly.pdbx_seq_one_letter_code
_entity_poly.pdbx_strand_id
1 'polypeptide(L)'
;EIVDTNGALLAAELNVVQTGHMLKSNDEGLRAMEKAQTIATLLPGTPFCLMMRDYAPARKIIEFGIPIALATDLNPNCWTESMQIIIALACYHMKLSPAEALTAATINAACALQKQEQIGSIEVGKKADLIIFDVPNHNFLPYQFGVNLVSKVIKNGKVEVDFD
;
A
#
# COMPACT_ATOMS: atom_id res chain seq x y z
N GLU A 1 2.07 -9.36 13.58
CA GLU A 1 3.18 -8.48 13.12
C GLU A 1 4.53 -9.02 13.57
N ILE A 2 4.82 -9.06 14.87
CA ILE A 2 6.13 -9.49 15.41
C ILE A 2 6.21 -11.02 15.52
N VAL A 3 5.07 -11.65 15.78
CA VAL A 3 4.85 -13.09 15.80
C VAL A 3 3.58 -13.39 15.01
N ASP A 4 3.48 -14.63 14.52
CA ASP A 4 2.25 -15.14 13.96
C ASP A 4 1.26 -15.49 15.09
N THR A 5 0.01 -15.07 14.92
CA THR A 5 -1.08 -15.30 15.90
C THR A 5 -2.28 -15.95 15.23
N ASN A 6 -2.12 -16.53 14.04
CA ASN A 6 -3.22 -16.97 13.17
C ASN A 6 -4.21 -15.84 12.79
N GLY A 7 -3.81 -14.58 12.91
CA GLY A 7 -4.67 -13.44 12.60
C GLY A 7 -5.13 -13.42 11.14
N ALA A 8 -4.29 -13.88 10.21
CA ALA A 8 -4.64 -14.01 8.79
C ALA A 8 -5.73 -15.08 8.55
N LEU A 9 -5.67 -16.20 9.28
CA LEU A 9 -6.68 -17.26 9.19
C LEU A 9 -8.03 -16.77 9.73
N LEU A 10 -8.04 -16.16 10.91
CA LEU A 10 -9.26 -15.59 11.50
C LEU A 10 -9.88 -14.50 10.61
N ALA A 11 -9.04 -13.64 10.01
CA ALA A 11 -9.48 -12.62 9.06
C ALA A 11 -10.22 -13.23 7.87
N ALA A 12 -9.68 -14.33 7.31
CA ALA A 12 -10.32 -15.05 6.22
C ALA A 12 -11.64 -15.71 6.63
N GLU A 13 -11.70 -16.35 7.81
CA GLU A 13 -12.93 -16.96 8.34
C GLU A 13 -14.06 -15.93 8.52
N LEU A 14 -13.71 -14.71 8.90
CA LEU A 14 -14.64 -13.60 9.07
C LEU A 14 -14.95 -12.85 7.76
N ASN A 15 -14.36 -13.25 6.64
CA ASN A 15 -14.48 -12.57 5.33
C ASN A 15 -14.21 -11.05 5.45
N VAL A 16 -13.15 -10.67 6.18
CA VAL A 16 -12.79 -9.26 6.30
C VAL A 16 -12.29 -8.72 4.96
N VAL A 17 -12.49 -7.41 4.75
CA VAL A 17 -12.09 -6.72 3.52
C VAL A 17 -10.56 -6.68 3.37
N GLN A 18 -9.86 -6.40 4.46
CA GLN A 18 -8.42 -6.25 4.46
C GLN A 18 -7.80 -6.66 5.81
N THR A 19 -6.53 -7.04 5.77
CA THR A 19 -5.66 -7.22 6.95
C THR A 19 -4.51 -6.22 6.93
N GLY A 20 -3.86 -6.00 8.07
CA GLY A 20 -2.70 -5.11 8.21
C GLY A 20 -1.40 -5.83 8.56
N HIS A 21 -0.27 -5.16 8.35
CA HIS A 21 1.11 -5.59 8.66
C HIS A 21 1.59 -6.83 7.88
N MET A 22 1.05 -8.01 8.18
CA MET A 22 1.37 -9.30 7.54
C MET A 22 2.83 -9.78 7.62
N LEU A 23 3.66 -9.19 8.49
CA LEU A 23 5.10 -9.46 8.57
C LEU A 23 5.47 -10.94 8.82
N LYS A 24 4.69 -11.61 9.67
CA LYS A 24 4.94 -12.99 10.12
C LYS A 24 3.81 -13.96 9.77
N SER A 25 2.88 -13.56 8.90
CA SER A 25 1.73 -14.39 8.54
C SER A 25 2.17 -15.71 7.92
N ASN A 26 1.60 -16.81 8.40
CA ASN A 26 1.90 -18.15 7.91
C ASN A 26 1.16 -18.48 6.58
N ASP A 27 1.59 -19.58 5.94
CA ASP A 27 1.09 -19.99 4.62
C ASP A 27 -0.38 -20.39 4.64
N GLU A 28 -0.84 -21.01 5.73
CA GLU A 28 -2.22 -21.42 5.90
C GLU A 28 -3.17 -20.22 5.90
N GLY A 29 -2.85 -19.20 6.71
CA GLY A 29 -3.60 -17.96 6.77
C GLY A 29 -3.59 -17.19 5.45
N LEU A 30 -2.44 -17.14 4.75
CA LEU A 30 -2.38 -16.51 3.44
C LEU A 30 -3.25 -17.23 2.40
N ARG A 31 -3.20 -18.58 2.35
CA ARG A 31 -4.07 -19.36 1.46
C ARG A 31 -5.55 -19.19 1.80
N ALA A 32 -5.89 -19.03 3.08
CA ALA A 32 -7.27 -18.75 3.49
C ALA A 32 -7.71 -17.36 3.00
N MET A 33 -6.84 -16.34 3.11
CA MET A 33 -7.12 -14.99 2.63
C MET A 33 -7.33 -14.92 1.11
N GLU A 34 -6.57 -15.68 0.32
CA GLU A 34 -6.78 -15.80 -1.12
C GLU A 34 -8.22 -16.23 -1.44
N LYS A 35 -8.68 -17.31 -0.80
CA LYS A 35 -10.04 -17.84 -0.99
C LYS A 35 -11.12 -16.86 -0.53
N ALA A 36 -10.86 -16.14 0.55
CA ALA A 36 -11.77 -15.13 1.10
C ALA A 36 -11.71 -13.78 0.35
N GLN A 37 -10.82 -13.65 -0.65
CA GLN A 37 -10.56 -12.42 -1.40
C GLN A 37 -10.19 -11.23 -0.49
N THR A 38 -9.51 -11.51 0.62
CA THR A 38 -9.07 -10.49 1.58
C THR A 38 -7.81 -9.78 1.08
N ILE A 39 -7.80 -8.44 1.14
CA ILE A 39 -6.64 -7.63 0.74
C ILE A 39 -5.57 -7.61 1.84
N ALA A 40 -4.30 -7.78 1.47
CA ALA A 40 -3.18 -7.60 2.39
C ALA A 40 -2.67 -6.15 2.35
N THR A 41 -3.00 -5.34 3.36
CA THR A 41 -2.46 -3.99 3.51
C THR A 41 -1.10 -4.04 4.21
N LEU A 42 -0.04 -3.80 3.44
CA LEU A 42 1.33 -3.85 3.92
C LEU A 42 1.78 -2.48 4.41
N LEU A 43 2.51 -2.49 5.53
CA LEU A 43 2.88 -1.30 6.29
C LEU A 43 4.41 -1.28 6.43
N PRO A 44 5.17 -0.93 5.37
CA PRO A 44 6.64 -1.00 5.38
C PRO A 44 7.29 0.06 6.27
N GLY A 45 6.57 1.12 6.66
CA GLY A 45 7.05 2.13 7.60
C GLY A 45 7.30 1.56 9.00
N THR A 46 6.41 0.68 9.46
CA THR A 46 6.49 0.08 10.81
C THR A 46 7.75 -0.75 11.05
N PRO A 47 8.11 -1.76 10.22
CA PRO A 47 9.36 -2.49 10.39
C PRO A 47 10.60 -1.61 10.18
N PHE A 48 10.52 -0.56 9.36
CA PHE A 48 11.61 0.42 9.22
C PHE A 48 11.86 1.19 10.52
N CYS A 49 10.81 1.76 11.13
CA CYS A 49 10.92 2.49 12.40
C CYS A 49 11.34 1.58 13.57
N LEU A 50 10.89 0.32 13.56
CA LEU A 50 11.25 -0.68 14.56
C LEU A 50 12.63 -1.32 14.32
N MET A 51 13.39 -0.85 13.32
CA MET A 51 14.70 -1.37 12.93
C MET A 51 14.70 -2.89 12.73
N MET A 52 13.61 -3.41 12.17
CA MET A 52 13.46 -4.83 11.93
C MET A 52 14.26 -5.25 10.70
N ARG A 53 14.81 -6.46 10.75
CA ARG A 53 15.47 -7.07 9.59
C ARG A 53 14.47 -7.52 8.51
N ASP A 54 13.32 -8.02 8.96
CA ASP A 54 12.32 -8.64 8.09
C ASP A 54 11.19 -7.67 7.78
N TYR A 55 10.64 -7.80 6.57
CA TYR A 55 9.45 -7.09 6.10
C TYR A 55 8.42 -8.12 5.66
N ALA A 56 7.16 -7.69 5.45
CA ALA A 56 6.13 -8.58 4.95
C ALA A 56 6.55 -9.25 3.62
N PRO A 57 6.25 -10.54 3.43
CA PRO A 57 6.72 -11.32 2.29
C PRO A 57 5.88 -11.03 1.04
N ALA A 58 5.91 -9.79 0.54
CA ALA A 58 5.01 -9.32 -0.52
C ALA A 58 5.09 -10.15 -1.80
N ARG A 59 6.27 -10.66 -2.18
CA ARG A 59 6.41 -11.56 -3.33
C ARG A 59 5.58 -12.83 -3.17
N LYS A 60 5.65 -13.46 -2.00
CA LYS A 60 4.87 -14.65 -1.66
C LYS A 60 3.38 -14.37 -1.64
N ILE A 61 2.97 -13.22 -1.10
CA ILE A 61 1.57 -12.77 -1.07
C ILE A 61 1.03 -12.65 -2.51
N ILE A 62 1.80 -12.07 -3.42
CA ILE A 62 1.45 -11.97 -4.85
C ILE A 62 1.45 -13.34 -5.53
N GLU A 63 2.40 -14.22 -5.25
CA GLU A 63 2.44 -15.59 -5.79
C GLU A 63 1.21 -16.41 -5.37
N PHE A 64 0.66 -16.14 -4.19
CA PHE A 64 -0.61 -16.70 -3.74
C PHE A 64 -1.84 -15.98 -4.33
N GLY A 65 -1.68 -14.97 -5.20
CA GLY A 65 -2.82 -14.28 -5.82
C GLY A 65 -3.55 -13.29 -4.90
N ILE A 66 -2.95 -12.93 -3.76
CA ILE A 66 -3.56 -12.01 -2.80
C ILE A 66 -3.24 -10.56 -3.22
N PRO A 67 -4.26 -9.69 -3.39
CA PRO A 67 -4.02 -8.28 -3.70
C PRO A 67 -3.34 -7.57 -2.52
N ILE A 68 -2.37 -6.71 -2.84
CA ILE A 68 -1.64 -5.90 -1.86
C ILE A 68 -2.11 -4.46 -1.92
N ALA A 69 -2.39 -3.87 -0.76
CA ALA A 69 -2.51 -2.42 -0.57
C ALA A 69 -1.33 -1.88 0.26
N LEU A 70 -1.06 -0.58 0.18
CA LEU A 70 -0.05 0.10 1.01
C LEU A 70 -0.68 1.22 1.83
N ALA A 71 -0.18 1.42 3.05
CA ALA A 71 -0.51 2.57 3.87
C ALA A 71 0.69 3.02 4.73
N THR A 72 0.63 4.24 5.24
CA THR A 72 1.68 4.80 6.11
C THR A 72 1.75 4.14 7.47
N ASP A 73 0.61 3.67 7.99
CA ASP A 73 0.46 3.35 9.42
C ASP A 73 0.85 4.54 10.29
N LEU A 74 0.47 5.77 9.89
CA LEU A 74 0.80 6.98 10.65
C LEU A 74 0.24 6.87 12.07
N ASN A 75 1.15 6.76 13.03
CA ASN A 75 0.84 6.66 14.45
C ASN A 75 2.08 7.10 15.28
N PRO A 76 1.96 7.27 16.63
CA PRO A 76 3.09 7.68 17.47
C PRO A 76 4.36 6.80 17.39
N ASN A 77 4.24 5.54 16.94
CA ASN A 77 5.38 4.65 16.72
C ASN A 77 5.96 4.80 15.29
N CYS A 78 5.11 4.92 14.27
CA CYS A 78 5.51 5.16 12.88
C CYS A 78 5.09 6.57 12.44
N TRP A 79 5.93 7.56 12.74
CA TRP A 79 5.63 8.97 12.48
C TRP A 79 5.98 9.40 11.04
N THR A 80 5.24 8.90 10.06
CA THR A 80 5.38 9.29 8.65
C THR A 80 4.04 9.56 7.98
N GLU A 81 3.89 10.75 7.42
CA GLU A 81 2.74 11.14 6.60
C GLU A 81 2.95 10.84 5.10
N SER A 82 4.16 10.43 4.73
CA SER A 82 4.57 10.34 3.33
C SER A 82 4.25 8.97 2.74
N MET A 83 3.28 8.89 1.83
CA MET A 83 3.07 7.70 1.01
C MET A 83 4.24 7.44 0.04
N GLN A 84 5.02 8.46 -0.32
CA GLN A 84 6.16 8.31 -1.23
C GLN A 84 7.28 7.50 -0.57
N ILE A 85 7.59 7.72 0.71
CA ILE A 85 8.56 6.87 1.43
C ILE A 85 8.03 5.44 1.60
N ILE A 86 6.73 5.25 1.78
CA ILE A 86 6.10 3.91 1.85
C ILE A 86 6.26 3.16 0.53
N ILE A 87 6.05 3.81 -0.61
CA ILE A 87 6.30 3.25 -1.94
C ILE A 87 7.77 2.85 -2.08
N ALA A 88 8.71 3.72 -1.68
CA ALA A 88 10.13 3.42 -1.72
C ALA A 88 10.49 2.20 -0.87
N LEU A 89 10.05 2.16 0.40
CA LEU A 89 10.33 1.04 1.29
C LEU A 89 9.71 -0.28 0.79
N ALA A 90 8.50 -0.24 0.22
CA ALA A 90 7.88 -1.42 -0.39
C ALA A 90 8.71 -1.94 -1.58
N CYS A 91 9.26 -1.04 -2.40
CA CYS A 91 10.12 -1.45 -3.51
C CYS A 91 11.45 -2.04 -2.99
N TYR A 92 12.16 -1.34 -2.11
CA TYR A 92 13.50 -1.76 -1.66
C TYR A 92 13.48 -2.99 -0.74
N HIS A 93 12.55 -3.04 0.21
CA HIS A 93 12.53 -4.07 1.25
C HIS A 93 11.53 -5.20 0.97
N MET A 94 10.42 -4.92 0.30
CA MET A 94 9.40 -5.94 -0.04
C MET A 94 9.47 -6.40 -1.50
N LYS A 95 10.40 -5.84 -2.29
CA LYS A 95 10.66 -6.20 -3.70
C LYS A 95 9.44 -5.99 -4.61
N LEU A 96 8.59 -5.02 -4.30
CA LEU A 96 7.61 -4.53 -5.27
C LEU A 96 8.34 -3.84 -6.43
N SER A 97 7.84 -4.03 -7.65
CA SER A 97 8.15 -3.12 -8.75
C SER A 97 7.48 -1.76 -8.50
N PRO A 98 7.99 -0.67 -9.12
CA PRO A 98 7.35 0.65 -9.01
C PRO A 98 5.87 0.63 -9.41
N ALA A 99 5.51 -0.13 -10.45
CA ALA A 99 4.14 -0.27 -10.90
C ALA A 99 3.26 -1.00 -9.86
N GLU A 100 3.72 -2.13 -9.30
CA GLU A 100 2.97 -2.83 -8.25
C GLU A 100 2.80 -1.96 -6.99
N ALA A 101 3.82 -1.21 -6.59
CA ALA A 101 3.73 -0.30 -5.45
C ALA A 101 2.73 0.84 -5.70
N LEU A 102 2.72 1.40 -6.92
CA LEU A 102 1.75 2.43 -7.29
C LEU A 102 0.32 1.86 -7.32
N THR A 103 0.11 0.68 -7.89
CA THR A 103 -1.18 -0.04 -7.86
C THR A 103 -1.63 -0.30 -6.42
N ALA A 104 -0.72 -0.74 -5.55
CA ALA A 104 -0.98 -0.98 -4.15
C ALA A 104 -1.36 0.30 -3.38
N ALA A 105 -0.76 1.43 -3.72
CA ALA A 105 -1.04 2.73 -3.12
C ALA A 105 -2.24 3.48 -3.74
N THR A 106 -2.88 2.92 -4.78
CA THR A 106 -3.98 3.57 -5.50
C THR A 106 -5.22 2.68 -5.55
N ILE A 107 -5.41 1.90 -6.62
CA ILE A 107 -6.64 1.15 -6.84
C ILE A 107 -6.84 0.05 -5.79
N ASN A 108 -5.79 -0.66 -5.38
CA ASN A 108 -5.94 -1.69 -4.35
C ASN A 108 -6.25 -1.09 -2.98
N ALA A 109 -5.67 0.07 -2.65
CA ALA A 109 -6.03 0.82 -1.44
C ALA A 109 -7.48 1.31 -1.49
N ALA A 110 -7.98 1.73 -2.67
CA ALA A 110 -9.39 2.06 -2.85
C ALA A 110 -10.29 0.83 -2.65
N CYS A 111 -9.91 -0.34 -3.17
CA CYS A 111 -10.61 -1.61 -2.92
C CYS A 111 -10.62 -1.98 -1.42
N ALA A 112 -9.50 -1.79 -0.73
CA ALA A 112 -9.37 -2.05 0.71
C ALA A 112 -10.33 -1.18 1.55
N LEU A 113 -10.71 -0.01 1.02
CA LEU A 113 -11.69 0.91 1.59
C LEU A 113 -13.10 0.76 1.00
N GLN A 114 -13.33 -0.20 0.09
CA GLN A 114 -14.57 -0.38 -0.67
C GLN A 114 -15.00 0.87 -1.45
N LYS A 115 -14.03 1.59 -2.03
CA LYS A 115 -14.23 2.85 -2.76
C LYS A 115 -13.74 2.81 -4.20
N GLN A 116 -13.43 1.63 -4.72
CA GLN A 116 -12.89 1.44 -6.08
C GLN A 116 -13.79 2.00 -7.18
N GLU A 117 -15.11 2.05 -6.98
CA GLU A 117 -16.05 2.66 -7.95
C GLU A 117 -15.98 4.19 -8.00
N GLN A 118 -15.34 4.83 -7.01
CA GLN A 118 -15.32 6.29 -6.85
C GLN A 118 -13.92 6.90 -7.03
N ILE A 119 -12.87 6.18 -6.64
CA ILE A 119 -11.47 6.67 -6.58
C ILE A 119 -10.47 5.53 -6.85
N GLY A 120 -9.18 5.88 -6.94
CA GLY A 120 -8.07 4.92 -7.03
C GLY A 120 -7.58 4.66 -8.45
N SER A 121 -8.30 5.14 -9.47
CA SER A 121 -7.89 5.08 -10.88
C SER A 121 -8.45 6.27 -11.66
N ILE A 122 -7.89 6.52 -12.83
CA ILE A 122 -8.30 7.59 -13.74
C ILE A 122 -9.26 7.00 -14.78
N GLU A 123 -10.55 7.03 -14.49
CA GLU A 123 -11.61 6.47 -15.33
C GLU A 123 -12.82 7.43 -15.37
N VAL A 124 -13.54 7.45 -16.49
CA VAL A 124 -14.75 8.26 -16.64
C VAL A 124 -15.77 7.86 -15.57
N GLY A 125 -16.32 8.85 -14.86
CA GLY A 125 -17.31 8.66 -13.79
C GLY A 125 -16.72 8.64 -12.38
N LYS A 126 -15.39 8.43 -12.22
CA LYS A 126 -14.71 8.55 -10.93
C LYS A 126 -14.40 10.01 -10.58
N LYS A 127 -14.09 10.27 -9.31
CA LYS A 127 -13.68 11.60 -8.85
C LYS A 127 -12.35 11.99 -9.50
N ALA A 128 -12.24 13.25 -9.92
CA ALA A 128 -11.00 13.84 -10.39
C ALA A 128 -10.06 14.14 -9.21
N ASP A 129 -9.58 13.07 -8.58
CA ASP A 129 -8.60 13.08 -7.50
C ASP A 129 -7.25 12.62 -8.08
N LEU A 130 -6.35 13.58 -8.33
CA LEU A 130 -5.11 13.35 -9.09
C LEU A 130 -3.91 13.96 -8.36
N ILE A 131 -2.74 13.37 -8.61
CA ILE A 131 -1.45 13.92 -8.20
C ILE A 131 -0.60 14.06 -9.46
N ILE A 132 -0.03 15.24 -9.66
CA ILE A 132 0.98 15.50 -10.68
C ILE A 132 2.33 15.47 -9.98
N PHE A 133 3.19 14.54 -10.39
CA PHE A 133 4.56 14.45 -9.89
C PHE A 133 5.53 15.11 -10.87
N ASP A 134 6.49 15.86 -10.36
CA ASP A 134 7.58 16.47 -11.14
C ASP A 134 8.72 15.47 -11.35
N VAL A 135 8.41 14.36 -12.04
CA VAL A 135 9.39 13.33 -12.38
C VAL A 135 9.11 12.74 -13.77
N PRO A 136 10.13 12.22 -14.49
CA PRO A 136 9.95 11.75 -15.85
C PRO A 136 8.97 10.58 -16.03
N ASN A 137 8.84 9.70 -15.02
CA ASN A 137 7.92 8.57 -15.02
C ASN A 137 7.79 7.93 -13.63
N HIS A 138 6.85 7.00 -13.47
CA HIS A 138 6.55 6.33 -12.20
C HIS A 138 7.73 5.57 -11.56
N ASN A 139 8.76 5.17 -12.33
CA ASN A 139 9.93 4.50 -11.74
C ASN A 139 10.74 5.43 -10.83
N PHE A 140 10.56 6.76 -10.96
CA PHE A 140 11.23 7.73 -10.12
C PHE A 140 10.64 7.82 -8.70
N LEU A 141 9.40 7.35 -8.49
CA LEU A 141 8.72 7.41 -7.19
C LEU A 141 9.51 6.69 -6.07
N PRO A 142 9.98 5.45 -6.25
CA PRO A 142 10.87 4.82 -5.28
C PRO A 142 12.36 5.22 -5.44
N TYR A 143 12.77 5.71 -6.61
CA TYR A 143 14.17 6.05 -6.88
C TYR A 143 14.61 7.33 -6.16
N GLN A 144 13.84 8.42 -6.27
CA GLN A 144 14.12 9.70 -5.62
C GLN A 144 13.41 9.75 -4.25
N PHE A 145 13.85 8.87 -3.34
CA PHE A 145 13.21 8.70 -2.04
C PHE A 145 13.59 9.80 -1.04
N GLY A 146 12.74 10.00 -0.02
CA GLY A 146 13.01 10.93 1.10
C GLY A 146 12.65 12.40 0.83
N VAL A 147 12.08 12.71 -0.34
CA VAL A 147 11.60 14.05 -0.70
C VAL A 147 10.13 14.01 -1.12
N ASN A 148 9.52 15.19 -1.28
CA ASN A 148 8.21 15.32 -1.88
C ASN A 148 8.35 15.62 -3.38
N LEU A 149 7.91 14.69 -4.22
CA LEU A 149 7.96 14.79 -5.70
C LEU A 149 6.70 15.43 -6.29
N VAL A 150 5.73 15.80 -5.46
CA VAL A 150 4.46 16.37 -5.93
C VAL A 150 4.67 17.79 -6.43
N SER A 151 4.19 18.08 -7.64
CA SER A 151 4.02 19.45 -8.16
C SER A 151 2.61 19.97 -7.87
N LYS A 152 1.55 19.17 -8.15
CA LYS A 152 0.16 19.56 -7.88
C LYS A 152 -0.67 18.43 -7.29
N VAL A 153 -1.63 18.80 -6.44
CA VAL A 153 -2.70 17.91 -5.96
C VAL A 153 -4.05 18.46 -6.41
N ILE A 154 -4.83 17.62 -7.07
CA ILE A 154 -6.18 17.93 -7.52
C ILE A 154 -7.15 17.07 -6.72
N LYS A 155 -8.16 17.69 -6.10
CA LYS A 155 -9.22 17.00 -5.35
C LYS A 155 -10.59 17.41 -5.88
N ASN A 156 -11.43 16.45 -6.23
CA ASN A 156 -12.74 16.68 -6.84
C ASN A 156 -12.69 17.70 -8.02
N GLY A 157 -11.62 17.65 -8.82
CA GLY A 157 -11.42 18.53 -9.97
C GLY A 157 -10.92 19.94 -9.64
N LYS A 158 -10.56 20.23 -8.40
CA LYS A 158 -9.98 21.52 -7.97
C LYS A 158 -8.52 21.34 -7.57
N VAL A 159 -7.67 22.29 -7.94
CA VAL A 159 -6.27 22.32 -7.47
C VAL A 159 -6.27 22.76 -6.01
N GLU A 160 -5.82 21.89 -5.11
CA GLU A 160 -5.74 22.15 -3.67
C GLU A 160 -4.31 22.45 -3.20
N VAL A 161 -3.32 21.91 -3.92
CA VAL A 161 -1.90 22.16 -3.68
C VAL A 161 -1.23 22.45 -5.01
N ASP A 162 -0.42 23.49 -5.03
CA ASP A 162 0.40 23.88 -6.18
C ASP A 162 1.78 24.32 -5.66
N PHE A 163 2.83 23.62 -6.06
CA PHE A 163 4.22 23.89 -5.69
C PHE A 163 5.02 24.59 -6.81
N ASP A 164 4.40 24.89 -7.94
CA ASP A 164 5.01 25.65 -9.05
C ASP A 164 5.03 27.17 -8.78
#